data_AF-A0A2H3GBC4-F1
#
_entry.id   AF-A0A2H3GBC4-F1
#
_cell.length_a   1.000
_cell.length_b   1.000
_cell.length_c   1.000
_cell.angle_alpha   90.00
_cell.angle_beta   90.00
_cell.angle_gamma   90.00
#
_symmetry.space_group_name_H-M   'P 1'
#
loop_
_entity.id
_entity.type
_entity.pdbx_description
1 polymer ?
#
loop_
_entity_poly.entity_id
_entity_poly.type
_entity_poly.pdbx_seq_one_letter_code
_entity_poly.pdbx_strand_id
1 'polypeptide(L)'
;MTSNQTEFVGWTPSPDGRGTYDIIVTCLVTTFLCCWTSVYPNIPAPGDGFWSSIRDKLGLACLGLLGPEFIIVLAIGQKSSARRSVAKFKQAGYTKWTITHGFFADMGGFVLSANGLRHPIPLNAEQLFYLIKKSYVEYPKISDGELKDRNKSDGLARLITLWQGTWFVITFIARLIQGLHVTTMELTAVSFVIILFGTAWCWKDKPSDVGTTITVPCLTTMEDILIREGRSPDQPYYQTPFDFISRDETALNLAWQYYNELSRKILFSPFSRRVKKVPWDRNPGDIFLRMDFDLELVGVAFIFVFSAVFLGAWNFSFPSTVERDFWRVASVYMLAYGMFGALWMELCMWIFIPQYRLAEGLELSLVEQDLDQRPHPVRNWHYRFQNWRRSRFSKIRGTRDSDGEGLTSQQPKKGIFAFLSRSYNISQGNDPHLGVQVGFLIVTSFLCASYCVFRVFIFVEDFIGLRALPQSAYQTVEWAEFIPHI
;
A
#
# COMPACT_ATOMS: atom_id res chain seq x y z
N MET A 1 -45.02 25.32 -15.38
CA MET A 1 -44.11 24.27 -14.89
C MET A 1 -43.48 23.62 -16.12
N THR A 2 -42.41 24.21 -16.64
CA THR A 2 -41.66 23.68 -17.77
C THR A 2 -40.73 22.58 -17.26
N SER A 3 -41.03 21.33 -17.58
CA SER A 3 -40.05 20.26 -17.46
C SER A 3 -38.95 20.53 -18.47
N ASN A 4 -37.84 21.14 -18.04
CA ASN A 4 -36.58 21.07 -18.79
C ASN A 4 -36.17 19.60 -18.83
N GLN A 5 -36.67 18.87 -19.82
CA GLN A 5 -36.11 17.57 -20.17
C GLN A 5 -34.67 17.85 -20.59
N THR A 6 -33.72 17.38 -19.80
CA THR A 6 -32.31 17.43 -20.18
C THR A 6 -32.17 16.62 -21.46
N GLU A 7 -31.96 17.30 -22.58
CA GLU A 7 -31.79 16.64 -23.87
C GLU A 7 -30.46 15.88 -23.83
N PHE A 8 -30.57 14.55 -23.90
CA PHE A 8 -29.41 13.68 -23.96
C PHE A 8 -28.98 13.53 -25.41
N VAL A 9 -27.69 13.79 -25.63
CA VAL A 9 -27.04 13.61 -26.93
C VAL A 9 -26.16 12.37 -26.86
N GLY A 10 -26.14 11.60 -27.93
CA GLY A 10 -25.30 10.42 -28.07
C GLY A 10 -23.85 10.77 -28.35
N TRP A 11 -23.20 9.96 -29.18
CA TRP A 11 -21.83 10.19 -29.62
C TRP A 11 -21.70 11.50 -30.41
N THR A 12 -20.82 12.39 -29.96
CA THR A 12 -20.61 13.71 -30.57
C THR A 12 -19.19 13.78 -31.16
N PRO A 13 -19.04 14.09 -32.46
CA PRO A 13 -17.74 14.29 -33.08
C PRO A 13 -17.14 15.66 -32.75
N SER A 14 -15.80 15.74 -32.74
CA SER A 14 -15.03 17.00 -32.75
C SER A 14 -14.93 17.52 -34.21
N PRO A 15 -14.73 18.82 -34.51
CA PRO A 15 -14.08 19.84 -33.68
C PRO A 15 -14.97 20.98 -33.16
N ASP A 16 -16.29 20.98 -33.38
CA ASP A 16 -17.19 22.09 -32.98
C ASP A 16 -17.29 22.28 -31.45
N GLY A 17 -16.66 21.40 -30.68
CA GLY A 17 -16.49 21.43 -29.24
C GLY A 17 -15.58 20.27 -28.82
N ARG A 18 -15.76 19.79 -27.58
CA ARG A 18 -15.11 18.56 -27.12
C ARG A 18 -15.93 17.36 -27.58
N GLY A 19 -15.32 16.41 -28.31
CA GLY A 19 -16.00 15.18 -28.73
C GLY A 19 -15.99 14.09 -27.66
N THR A 20 -16.83 13.07 -27.83
CA THR A 20 -16.85 11.90 -26.93
C THR A 20 -15.50 11.17 -26.92
N TYR A 21 -14.84 11.07 -28.08
CA TYR A 21 -13.50 10.49 -28.18
C TYR A 21 -12.45 11.26 -27.38
N ASP A 22 -12.52 12.60 -27.37
CA ASP A 22 -11.58 13.44 -26.62
C ASP A 22 -11.74 13.23 -25.10
N ILE A 23 -12.98 13.06 -24.62
CA ILE A 23 -13.26 12.71 -23.22
C ILE A 23 -12.56 11.39 -22.87
N ILE A 24 -12.81 10.35 -23.67
CA ILE A 24 -12.28 9.00 -23.46
C ILE A 24 -10.75 9.03 -23.42
N VAL A 25 -10.12 9.57 -24.47
CA VAL A 25 -8.66 9.59 -24.58
C VAL A 25 -8.04 10.38 -23.44
N THR A 26 -8.56 11.56 -23.12
CA THR A 26 -8.00 12.40 -22.05
C THR A 26 -8.08 11.68 -20.69
N CYS A 27 -9.21 11.05 -20.37
CA CYS A 27 -9.39 10.34 -19.10
C CYS A 27 -8.53 9.07 -19.03
N LEU A 28 -8.47 8.28 -20.11
CA LEU A 28 -7.66 7.06 -20.16
C LEU A 28 -6.17 7.36 -20.09
N VAL A 29 -5.69 8.35 -20.85
CA VAL A 29 -4.27 8.76 -20.82
C VAL A 29 -3.91 9.28 -19.43
N THR A 30 -4.78 10.09 -18.81
CA THR A 30 -4.56 10.61 -17.45
C THR A 30 -4.53 9.48 -16.43
N THR A 31 -5.47 8.55 -16.47
CA THR A 31 -5.53 7.39 -15.57
C THR A 31 -4.32 6.47 -15.75
N PHE A 32 -3.95 6.18 -17.00
CA PHE A 32 -2.79 5.36 -17.34
C PHE A 32 -1.50 5.99 -16.81
N LEU A 33 -1.30 7.29 -17.05
CA LEU A 33 -0.11 7.98 -16.56
C LEU A 33 -0.08 8.01 -15.03
N CYS A 34 -1.22 8.26 -14.37
CA CYS A 34 -1.30 8.16 -12.91
C CYS A 34 -0.88 6.77 -12.41
N CYS A 35 -1.30 5.69 -13.05
CA CYS A 35 -0.94 4.32 -12.64
C CYS A 35 0.51 3.96 -12.97
N TRP A 36 1.04 4.43 -14.11
CA TRP A 36 2.35 4.02 -14.62
C TRP A 36 3.50 4.83 -14.03
N THR A 37 3.32 6.15 -13.86
CA THR A 37 4.40 7.04 -13.39
C THR A 37 4.40 7.20 -11.88
N SER A 38 3.33 6.85 -11.18
CA SER A 38 3.32 6.87 -9.71
C SER A 38 4.11 5.72 -9.10
N VAL A 39 4.32 4.62 -9.82
CA VAL A 39 4.88 3.38 -9.27
C VAL A 39 6.40 3.30 -9.42
N TYR A 40 7.07 3.07 -8.29
CA TYR A 40 8.53 2.89 -8.23
C TYR A 40 8.86 1.45 -7.79
N PRO A 41 9.14 0.53 -8.74
CA PRO A 41 9.57 -0.81 -8.39
C PRO A 41 10.88 -0.76 -7.61
N ASN A 42 11.09 -1.76 -6.75
CA ASN A 42 12.35 -1.94 -6.05
C ASN A 42 13.43 -2.49 -7.00
N ILE A 43 14.67 -2.56 -6.52
CA ILE A 43 15.81 -2.98 -7.34
C ILE A 43 15.62 -4.43 -7.78
N PRO A 44 15.80 -4.73 -9.08
CA PRO A 44 15.64 -6.08 -9.60
C PRO A 44 16.72 -7.02 -9.05
N ALA A 45 16.48 -8.34 -9.11
CA ALA A 45 17.46 -9.31 -8.64
C ALA A 45 18.73 -9.29 -9.52
N PRO A 46 19.90 -9.67 -8.97
CA PRO A 46 21.11 -9.88 -9.78
C PRO A 46 20.82 -10.89 -10.92
N GLY A 47 20.93 -10.41 -12.16
CA GLY A 47 20.67 -11.20 -13.38
C GLY A 47 19.25 -11.05 -13.97
N ASP A 48 18.36 -10.28 -13.34
CA ASP A 48 17.08 -9.91 -13.96
C ASP A 48 17.32 -8.95 -15.13
N GLY A 49 16.72 -9.27 -16.28
CA GLY A 49 16.78 -8.43 -17.48
C GLY A 49 15.69 -7.35 -17.51
N PHE A 50 15.68 -6.56 -18.59
CA PHE A 50 14.70 -5.50 -18.82
C PHE A 50 13.24 -5.93 -18.66
N TRP A 51 12.88 -7.12 -19.18
CA TRP A 51 11.52 -7.65 -19.11
C TRP A 51 11.07 -7.98 -17.69
N SER A 52 11.99 -8.42 -16.81
CA SER A 52 11.70 -8.62 -15.39
C SER A 52 11.34 -7.30 -14.71
N SER A 53 12.10 -6.24 -14.98
CA SER A 53 11.86 -4.90 -14.43
C SER A 53 10.54 -4.30 -14.93
N ILE A 54 10.24 -4.43 -16.23
CA ILE A 54 8.93 -4.06 -16.78
C ILE A 54 7.81 -4.84 -16.11
N ARG A 55 7.99 -6.15 -15.90
CA ARG A 55 6.95 -6.99 -15.31
C ARG A 55 6.62 -6.58 -13.88
N ASP A 56 7.62 -6.19 -13.10
CA ASP A 56 7.44 -5.68 -11.74
C ASP A 56 6.76 -4.31 -11.75
N LYS A 57 7.16 -3.40 -12.65
CA LYS A 57 6.49 -2.10 -12.84
C LYS A 57 5.04 -2.26 -13.27
N LEU A 58 4.76 -3.14 -14.23
CA LEU A 58 3.42 -3.47 -14.70
C LEU A 58 2.58 -4.08 -13.57
N GLY A 59 3.14 -4.96 -12.75
CA GLY A 59 2.45 -5.53 -11.60
C GLY A 59 1.98 -4.47 -10.61
N LEU A 60 2.84 -3.48 -10.30
CA LEU A 60 2.47 -2.34 -9.46
C LEU A 60 1.45 -1.41 -10.15
N ALA A 61 1.59 -1.15 -11.45
CA ALA A 61 0.63 -0.35 -12.20
C ALA A 61 -0.76 -1.01 -12.23
N CYS A 62 -0.83 -2.34 -12.38
CA CYS A 62 -2.08 -3.11 -12.28
C CYS A 62 -2.69 -3.03 -10.88
N LEU A 63 -1.89 -3.04 -9.82
CA LEU A 63 -2.37 -2.79 -8.46
C LEU A 63 -2.96 -1.39 -8.32
N GLY A 64 -2.30 -0.37 -8.91
CA GLY A 64 -2.83 0.99 -8.98
C GLY A 64 -4.13 1.10 -9.75
N LEU A 65 -4.28 0.36 -10.86
CA LEU A 65 -5.52 0.33 -11.63
C LEU A 65 -6.66 -0.35 -10.86
N LEU A 66 -6.37 -1.45 -10.15
CA LEU A 66 -7.34 -2.12 -9.28
C LEU A 66 -7.84 -1.16 -8.19
N GLY A 67 -6.91 -0.49 -7.51
CA GLY A 67 -7.20 0.48 -6.47
C GLY A 67 -5.97 1.35 -6.19
N PRO A 68 -5.94 2.63 -6.59
CA PRO A 68 -4.79 3.49 -6.35
C PRO A 68 -4.54 3.69 -4.85
N GLU A 69 -5.55 3.54 -3.99
CA GLU A 69 -5.43 3.52 -2.53
C GLU A 69 -4.40 2.50 -2.02
N PHE A 70 -4.24 1.35 -2.68
CA PHE A 70 -3.24 0.36 -2.29
C PHE A 70 -1.82 0.88 -2.54
N ILE A 71 -1.61 1.67 -3.60
CA ILE A 71 -0.32 2.26 -3.92
C ILE A 71 0.07 3.32 -2.90
N ILE A 72 -0.87 4.18 -2.47
CA ILE A 72 -0.54 5.16 -1.41
C ILE A 72 -0.26 4.48 -0.08
N VAL A 73 -0.97 3.40 0.27
CA VAL A 73 -0.68 2.63 1.50
C VAL A 73 0.72 1.99 1.41
N LEU A 74 1.09 1.40 0.27
CA LEU A 74 2.47 0.93 0.05
C LEU A 74 3.49 2.06 0.21
N ALA A 75 3.22 3.22 -0.40
CA ALA A 75 4.14 4.35 -0.37
C ALA A 75 4.32 4.92 1.05
N ILE A 76 3.25 4.97 1.83
CA ILE A 76 3.27 5.41 3.24
C ILE A 76 4.05 4.42 4.11
N GLY A 77 3.85 3.11 3.93
CA GLY A 77 4.60 2.08 4.65
C GLY A 77 6.11 2.20 4.40
N GLN A 78 6.51 2.36 3.14
CA GLN A 78 7.92 2.55 2.76
C GLN A 78 8.49 3.86 3.32
N LYS A 79 7.73 4.96 3.28
CA LYS A 79 8.15 6.23 3.88
C LYS A 79 8.30 6.16 5.40
N SER A 80 7.40 5.43 6.06
CA SER A 80 7.45 5.18 7.51
C SER A 80 8.71 4.39 7.88
N SER A 81 9.03 3.34 7.11
CA SER A 81 10.30 2.59 7.27
C SER A 81 11.53 3.48 7.09
N ALA A 82 11.62 4.21 5.99
CA ALA A 82 12.74 5.11 5.72
C ALA A 82 12.89 6.17 6.81
N ARG A 83 11.79 6.76 7.30
CA ARG A 83 11.80 7.75 8.39
C ARG A 83 12.29 7.17 9.70
N ARG A 84 11.84 5.97 10.06
CA ARG A 84 12.32 5.26 11.26
C ARG A 84 13.82 4.96 11.18
N SER A 85 14.31 4.56 10.01
CA SER A 85 15.75 4.35 9.81
C SER A 85 16.55 5.63 10.10
N VAL A 86 16.10 6.79 9.60
CA VAL A 86 16.78 8.07 9.83
C VAL A 86 16.82 8.43 11.30
N ALA A 87 15.74 8.21 12.04
CA ALA A 87 15.72 8.44 13.48
C ALA A 87 16.76 7.55 14.19
N LYS A 88 16.82 6.25 13.86
CA LYS A 88 17.76 5.29 14.45
C LYS A 88 19.22 5.62 14.13
N PHE A 89 19.56 5.87 12.86
CA PHE A 89 20.91 6.23 12.45
C PHE A 89 21.39 7.54 13.08
N LYS A 90 20.53 8.56 13.16
CA LYS A 90 20.88 9.83 13.81
C LYS A 90 21.10 9.69 15.31
N GLN A 91 20.29 8.89 15.99
CA GLN A 91 20.48 8.59 17.42
C GLN A 91 21.82 7.87 17.69
N ALA A 92 22.29 7.06 16.74
CA ALA A 92 23.60 6.40 16.82
C ALA A 92 24.78 7.28 16.36
N GLY A 93 24.57 8.57 16.05
CA GLY A 93 25.61 9.52 15.65
C GLY A 93 25.86 9.64 14.13
N TYR A 94 25.14 8.88 13.29
CA TYR A 94 25.27 8.94 11.83
C TYR A 94 24.38 10.06 11.24
N THR A 95 24.84 11.31 11.36
CA THR A 95 24.06 12.50 10.96
C THR A 95 23.83 12.64 9.45
N LYS A 96 24.67 12.00 8.63
CA LYS A 96 24.60 12.03 7.16
C LYS A 96 23.55 11.09 6.56
N TRP A 97 22.94 10.21 7.36
CA TRP A 97 21.90 9.30 6.89
C TRP A 97 20.59 10.07 6.60
N THR A 98 20.13 10.00 5.35
CA THR A 98 18.94 10.72 4.85
C THR A 98 17.78 9.76 4.55
N ILE A 99 16.58 10.31 4.31
CA ILE A 99 15.42 9.52 3.88
C ILE A 99 15.71 8.75 2.59
N THR A 100 16.47 9.35 1.66
CA THR A 100 16.94 8.71 0.42
C THR A 100 17.72 7.43 0.71
N HIS A 101 18.64 7.45 1.70
CA HIS A 101 19.41 6.27 2.10
C HIS A 101 18.50 5.18 2.69
N GLY A 102 17.51 5.56 3.50
CA GLY A 102 16.50 4.65 4.02
C GLY A 102 15.69 3.96 2.92
N PHE A 103 15.16 4.72 1.96
CA PHE A 103 14.48 4.16 0.79
C PHE A 103 15.40 3.25 -0.03
N PHE A 104 16.63 3.70 -0.30
CA PHE A 104 17.60 2.92 -1.08
C PHE A 104 17.91 1.58 -0.40
N ALA A 105 18.08 1.56 0.92
CA ALA A 105 18.26 0.33 1.68
C ALA A 105 17.02 -0.58 1.59
N ASP A 106 15.83 -0.06 1.86
CA ASP A 106 14.60 -0.86 1.83
C ASP A 106 14.30 -1.44 0.42
N MET A 107 14.71 -0.74 -0.64
CA MET A 107 14.65 -1.21 -2.02
C MET A 107 15.63 -2.35 -2.35
N GLY A 108 16.53 -2.71 -1.44
CA GLY A 108 17.60 -3.70 -1.68
C GLY A 108 18.88 -3.11 -2.27
N GLY A 109 19.10 -1.80 -2.11
CA GLY A 109 20.25 -1.08 -2.65
C GLY A 109 21.58 -1.45 -2.02
N PHE A 110 21.57 -1.93 -0.79
CA PHE A 110 22.74 -2.48 -0.13
C PHE A 110 22.66 -4.01 -0.16
N VAL A 111 23.71 -4.65 -0.65
CA VAL A 111 23.79 -6.12 -0.68
C VAL A 111 24.96 -6.58 0.20
N LEU A 112 24.68 -7.46 1.16
CA LEU A 112 25.71 -8.06 2.00
C LEU A 112 26.48 -9.11 1.23
N SER A 113 27.80 -8.99 1.22
CA SER A 113 28.70 -10.07 0.78
C SER A 113 29.47 -10.58 1.99
N ALA A 114 29.25 -11.84 2.37
CA ALA A 114 29.91 -12.47 3.50
C ALA A 114 30.45 -13.85 3.08
N ASN A 115 31.56 -14.26 3.70
CA ASN A 115 32.09 -15.60 3.51
C ASN A 115 31.07 -16.65 4.01
N GLY A 116 30.82 -17.68 3.20
CA GLY A 116 29.82 -18.72 3.46
C GLY A 116 28.44 -18.44 2.84
N LEU A 117 28.19 -17.24 2.27
CA LEU A 117 26.97 -16.98 1.51
C LEU A 117 27.10 -17.47 0.06
N ARG A 118 26.06 -18.14 -0.45
CA ARG A 118 25.99 -18.62 -1.84
C ARG A 118 25.91 -17.47 -2.86
N HIS A 119 25.23 -16.39 -2.48
CA HIS A 119 25.08 -15.18 -3.27
C HIS A 119 24.85 -13.97 -2.34
N PRO A 120 25.09 -12.73 -2.81
CA PRO A 120 24.85 -11.54 -2.02
C PRO A 120 23.37 -11.38 -1.64
N ILE A 121 23.10 -10.96 -0.40
CA ILE A 121 21.74 -10.82 0.13
C ILE A 121 21.39 -9.33 0.25
N PRO A 122 20.24 -8.85 -0.27
CA PRO A 122 19.80 -7.47 -0.07
C PRO A 122 19.48 -7.21 1.41
N LEU A 123 19.94 -6.07 1.92
CA LEU A 123 19.69 -5.61 3.28
C LEU A 123 18.66 -4.48 3.27
N ASN A 124 17.63 -4.59 4.10
CA ASN A 124 16.78 -3.43 4.41
C ASN A 124 17.43 -2.49 5.42
N ALA A 125 16.84 -1.31 5.64
CA ALA A 125 17.46 -0.28 6.46
C ALA A 125 17.69 -0.71 7.92
N GLU A 126 16.77 -1.53 8.47
CA GLU A 126 16.85 -2.05 9.83
C GLU A 126 17.96 -3.10 9.98
N GLN A 127 18.09 -4.02 9.02
CA GLN A 127 19.18 -5.00 8.99
C GLN A 127 20.54 -4.33 8.84
N LEU A 128 20.66 -3.35 7.95
CA LEU A 128 21.90 -2.60 7.76
C LEU A 128 22.30 -1.86 9.04
N PHE A 129 21.35 -1.15 9.68
CA PHE A 129 21.60 -0.46 10.94
C PHE A 129 22.11 -1.41 12.03
N TYR A 130 21.47 -2.58 12.14
CA TYR A 130 21.85 -3.59 13.12
C TYR A 130 23.28 -4.10 12.90
N LEU A 131 23.64 -4.44 11.66
CA LEU A 131 24.98 -4.93 11.32
C LEU A 131 26.07 -3.88 11.57
N ILE A 132 25.79 -2.61 11.31
CA ILE A 132 26.70 -1.50 11.59
C ILE A 132 26.86 -1.31 13.10
N LYS A 133 25.75 -1.30 13.86
CA LYS A 133 25.76 -1.12 15.32
C LYS A 133 26.56 -2.21 16.03
N LYS A 134 26.53 -3.43 15.51
CA LYS A 134 27.29 -4.59 16.03
C LYS A 134 28.71 -4.69 15.45
N SER A 135 29.12 -3.75 14.60
CA SER A 135 30.44 -3.72 13.96
C SER A 135 30.74 -4.94 13.07
N TYR A 136 29.72 -5.62 12.54
CA TYR A 136 29.89 -6.68 11.54
C TYR A 136 30.20 -6.10 10.14
N VAL A 137 29.79 -4.86 9.93
CA VAL A 137 29.82 -4.14 8.66
C VAL A 137 30.23 -2.69 8.91
N GLU A 138 31.04 -2.12 8.02
CA GLU A 138 31.38 -0.70 8.05
C GLU A 138 30.23 0.18 7.54
N TYR A 139 30.12 1.39 8.11
CA TYR A 139 29.15 2.38 7.62
C TYR A 139 29.43 2.75 6.15
N PRO A 140 28.48 2.57 5.23
CA PRO A 140 28.70 2.88 3.82
C PRO A 140 28.97 4.38 3.61
N LYS A 141 30.14 4.70 3.04
CA LYS A 141 30.54 6.08 2.72
C LYS A 141 29.92 6.54 1.40
N ILE A 142 28.60 6.73 1.41
CA ILE A 142 27.87 7.25 0.24
C ILE A 142 27.23 8.58 0.61
N SER A 143 27.31 9.52 -0.32
CA SER A 143 26.65 10.81 -0.19
C SER A 143 25.23 10.77 -0.76
N ASP A 144 24.35 11.61 -0.20
CA ASP A 144 23.00 11.82 -0.73
C ASP A 144 23.04 12.34 -2.19
N GLY A 145 24.08 13.09 -2.55
CA GLY A 145 24.33 13.57 -3.91
C GLY A 145 24.58 12.44 -4.90
N GLU A 146 25.42 11.45 -4.54
CA GLU A 146 25.69 10.29 -5.40
C GLU A 146 24.45 9.43 -5.63
N LEU A 147 23.57 9.29 -4.63
CA LEU A 147 22.29 8.59 -4.79
C LEU A 147 21.30 9.39 -5.67
N LYS A 148 21.27 10.72 -5.52
CA LYS A 148 20.42 11.60 -6.33
C LYS A 148 20.89 11.72 -7.78
N ASP A 149 22.19 11.68 -8.03
CA ASP A 149 22.74 11.73 -9.39
C ASP A 149 22.42 10.48 -10.20
N ARG A 150 22.28 9.32 -9.53
CA ARG A 150 21.79 8.07 -10.14
C ARG A 150 20.31 8.12 -10.51
N ASN A 151 19.57 9.15 -10.06
CA ASN A 151 18.11 9.26 -10.15
C ASN A 151 17.61 10.17 -11.30
N LYS A 152 18.45 10.48 -12.31
CA LYS A 152 18.15 11.54 -13.28
C LYS A 152 17.20 11.17 -14.42
N SER A 153 17.01 9.88 -14.74
CA SER A 153 16.27 9.44 -15.93
C SER A 153 14.74 9.58 -15.82
N ASP A 154 14.15 9.43 -14.63
CA ASP A 154 12.68 9.33 -14.44
C ASP A 154 12.02 10.61 -13.86
N GLY A 155 12.83 11.60 -13.44
CA GLY A 155 12.32 12.83 -12.84
C GLY A 155 11.48 13.70 -13.79
N LEU A 156 11.80 13.70 -15.09
CA LEU A 156 11.08 14.46 -16.11
C LEU A 156 9.68 13.88 -16.37
N ALA A 157 9.57 12.56 -16.47
CA ALA A 157 8.29 11.89 -16.66
C ALA A 157 7.33 12.19 -15.49
N ARG A 158 7.84 12.17 -14.25
CA ARG A 158 7.07 12.55 -13.05
C ARG A 158 6.57 13.99 -13.14
N LEU A 159 7.44 14.94 -13.52
CA LEU A 159 7.06 16.34 -13.63
C LEU A 159 5.95 16.54 -14.66
N ILE A 160 6.07 15.90 -15.82
CA ILE A 160 5.06 15.96 -16.89
C ILE A 160 3.73 15.40 -16.41
N THR A 161 3.72 14.25 -15.73
CA THR A 161 2.46 13.66 -15.25
C THR A 161 1.82 14.48 -14.14
N LEU A 162 2.60 15.07 -13.23
CA LEU A 162 2.07 15.98 -12.22
C LEU A 162 1.48 17.25 -12.86
N TRP A 163 2.15 17.79 -13.88
CA TRP A 163 1.65 18.92 -14.64
C TRP A 163 0.32 18.58 -15.34
N GLN A 164 0.27 17.47 -16.06
CA GLN A 164 -0.94 17.01 -16.75
C GLN A 164 -2.08 16.76 -15.76
N GLY A 165 -1.82 16.06 -14.65
CA GLY A 165 -2.84 15.80 -13.63
C GLY A 165 -3.36 17.10 -13.01
N THR A 166 -2.47 18.05 -12.74
CA THR A 166 -2.86 19.39 -12.24
C THR A 166 -3.75 20.10 -13.25
N TRP A 167 -3.37 20.12 -14.53
CA TRP A 167 -4.16 20.74 -15.59
C TRP A 167 -5.54 20.07 -15.76
N PHE A 168 -5.59 18.74 -15.67
CA PHE A 168 -6.83 17.97 -15.72
C PHE A 168 -7.76 18.35 -14.56
N VAL A 169 -7.24 18.47 -13.33
CA VAL A 169 -8.01 18.90 -12.15
C VAL A 169 -8.47 20.35 -12.27
N ILE A 170 -7.63 21.27 -12.75
CA ILE A 170 -8.02 22.67 -12.99
C ILE A 170 -9.17 22.72 -14.00
N THR A 171 -9.06 21.99 -15.11
CA THR A 171 -10.11 21.92 -16.14
C THR A 171 -11.40 21.34 -15.56
N PHE A 172 -11.30 20.26 -14.79
CA PHE A 172 -12.45 19.64 -14.11
C PHE A 172 -13.16 20.62 -13.17
N ILE A 173 -12.40 21.36 -12.35
CA ILE A 173 -12.96 22.35 -11.42
C ILE A 173 -13.59 23.52 -12.18
N ALA A 174 -12.95 24.01 -13.25
CA ALA A 174 -13.49 25.08 -14.08
C ALA A 174 -14.84 24.70 -14.70
N ARG A 175 -14.99 23.46 -15.17
CA ARG A 175 -16.27 22.92 -15.65
C ARG A 175 -17.36 22.95 -14.59
N LEU A 176 -17.04 22.55 -13.35
CA LEU A 176 -17.99 22.60 -12.24
C LEU A 176 -18.41 24.04 -11.91
N ILE A 177 -17.49 25.00 -11.96
CA ILE A 177 -17.79 26.42 -11.71
C ILE A 177 -18.71 27.00 -12.78
N GLN A 178 -18.49 26.65 -14.06
CA GLN A 178 -19.33 27.08 -15.18
C GLN A 178 -20.65 26.30 -15.29
N GLY A 179 -20.93 25.35 -14.38
CA GLY A 179 -22.14 24.53 -14.44
C GLY A 179 -22.16 23.56 -15.63
N LEU A 180 -21.02 23.28 -16.24
CA LEU A 180 -20.88 22.32 -17.33
C LEU A 180 -20.97 20.89 -16.78
N HIS A 181 -21.62 20.00 -17.54
CA HIS A 181 -21.71 18.60 -17.14
C HIS A 181 -20.32 17.95 -17.14
N VAL A 182 -20.02 17.21 -16.08
CA VAL A 182 -18.80 16.43 -15.92
C VAL A 182 -19.18 14.97 -15.96
N THR A 183 -18.42 14.15 -16.68
CA THR A 183 -18.73 12.72 -16.82
C THR A 183 -18.26 11.91 -15.60
N THR A 184 -18.85 10.74 -15.40
CA THR A 184 -18.38 9.75 -14.42
C THR A 184 -16.93 9.34 -14.68
N MET A 185 -16.54 9.19 -15.94
CA MET A 185 -15.17 8.89 -16.35
C MET A 185 -14.16 9.99 -15.92
N GLU A 186 -14.56 11.26 -16.01
CA GLU A 186 -13.73 12.37 -15.53
C GLU A 186 -13.59 12.38 -14.00
N LEU A 187 -14.66 12.05 -13.27
CA LEU A 187 -14.60 11.86 -11.81
C LEU A 187 -13.62 10.75 -11.44
N THR A 188 -13.68 9.62 -12.13
CA THR A 188 -12.73 8.52 -11.94
C THR A 188 -11.31 9.00 -12.19
N ALA A 189 -11.03 9.65 -13.32
CA ALA A 189 -9.69 10.18 -13.63
C ALA A 189 -9.19 11.18 -12.56
N VAL A 190 -10.03 12.09 -12.06
CA VAL A 190 -9.68 13.01 -10.96
C VAL A 190 -9.32 12.24 -9.68
N SER A 191 -10.07 11.18 -9.34
CA SER A 191 -9.77 10.35 -8.18
C SER A 191 -8.36 9.74 -8.26
N PHE A 192 -7.93 9.28 -9.44
CA PHE A 192 -6.56 8.79 -9.66
C PHE A 192 -5.52 9.89 -9.50
N VAL A 193 -5.79 11.10 -9.98
CA VAL A 193 -4.88 12.26 -9.83
C VAL A 193 -4.69 12.64 -8.35
N ILE A 194 -5.75 12.58 -7.53
CA ILE A 194 -5.67 12.86 -6.09
C ILE A 194 -4.69 11.88 -5.41
N ILE A 195 -4.79 10.59 -5.73
CA ILE A 195 -3.87 9.60 -5.18
C ILE A 195 -2.47 9.74 -5.78
N LEU A 196 -2.33 10.14 -7.05
CA LEU A 196 -1.02 10.47 -7.65
C LEU A 196 -0.30 11.54 -6.83
N PHE A 197 -0.99 12.59 -6.36
CA PHE A 197 -0.34 13.62 -5.53
C PHE A 197 0.14 13.07 -4.19
N GLY A 198 -0.68 12.26 -3.52
CA GLY A 198 -0.29 11.63 -2.25
C GLY A 198 0.87 10.65 -2.39
N THR A 199 0.85 9.81 -3.43
CA THR A 199 1.93 8.86 -3.75
C THR A 199 3.21 9.58 -4.15
N ALA A 200 3.14 10.61 -4.99
CA ALA A 200 4.29 11.43 -5.36
C ALA A 200 4.93 12.14 -4.15
N TRP A 201 4.12 12.63 -3.20
CA TRP A 201 4.63 13.18 -1.95
C TRP A 201 5.29 12.12 -1.05
N CYS A 202 4.77 10.89 -1.05
CA CYS A 202 5.35 9.80 -0.28
C CYS A 202 6.71 9.37 -0.83
N TRP A 203 6.81 9.23 -2.15
CA TRP A 203 7.99 8.74 -2.86
C TRP A 203 8.88 9.84 -3.44
N LYS A 204 8.71 11.10 -3.02
CA LYS A 204 9.52 12.22 -3.52
C LYS A 204 11.03 12.02 -3.36
N ASP A 205 11.43 11.37 -2.26
CA ASP A 205 12.83 11.09 -1.88
C ASP A 205 13.23 9.63 -2.20
N LYS A 206 12.31 8.84 -2.78
CA LYS A 206 12.61 7.46 -3.21
C LYS A 206 13.40 7.52 -4.52
N PRO A 207 14.59 6.91 -4.60
CA PRO A 207 15.33 6.82 -5.85
C PRO A 207 14.52 6.08 -6.91
N SER A 208 14.38 6.66 -8.09
CA SER A 208 13.81 6.03 -9.29
C SER A 208 14.93 5.52 -10.19
N ASP A 209 14.73 4.33 -10.77
CA ASP A 209 15.63 3.71 -11.76
C ASP A 209 17.06 3.37 -11.29
N VAL A 210 17.20 2.92 -10.02
CA VAL A 210 18.51 2.46 -9.53
C VAL A 210 18.74 1.01 -9.93
N GLY A 211 19.33 0.79 -11.11
CA GLY A 211 19.67 -0.55 -11.60
C GLY A 211 20.93 -1.17 -10.97
N THR A 212 21.59 -0.48 -10.02
CA THR A 212 22.87 -0.93 -9.44
C THR A 212 22.81 -1.00 -7.92
N THR A 213 23.28 -2.12 -7.37
CA THR A 213 23.41 -2.35 -5.93
C THR A 213 24.80 -1.93 -5.44
N ILE A 214 24.92 -1.65 -4.14
CA ILE A 214 26.18 -1.39 -3.47
C ILE A 214 26.50 -2.57 -2.57
N THR A 215 27.62 -3.23 -2.88
CA THR A 215 28.09 -4.35 -2.08
C THR A 215 28.73 -3.85 -0.80
N VAL A 216 28.28 -4.42 0.30
CA VAL A 216 28.80 -4.15 1.63
C VAL A 216 29.52 -5.41 2.13
N PRO A 217 30.86 -5.40 2.20
CA PRO A 217 31.61 -6.57 2.65
C PRO A 217 31.40 -6.79 4.15
N CYS A 218 31.14 -8.03 4.52
CA CYS A 218 31.07 -8.45 5.91
C CYS A 218 32.42 -8.98 6.38
N LEU A 219 32.86 -8.52 7.55
CA LEU A 219 34.13 -8.94 8.14
C LEU A 219 34.04 -10.32 8.81
N THR A 220 32.83 -10.79 9.08
CA THR A 220 32.53 -12.03 9.83
C THR A 220 31.74 -13.00 8.95
N THR A 221 31.85 -14.31 9.20
CA THR A 221 31.05 -15.29 8.46
C THR A 221 29.57 -15.21 8.88
N MET A 222 28.66 -15.60 7.99
CA MET A 222 27.23 -15.59 8.31
C MET A 222 26.90 -16.53 9.49
N GLU A 223 27.56 -17.68 9.55
CA GLU A 223 27.40 -18.66 10.62
C GLU A 223 27.81 -18.09 11.98
N ASP A 224 28.96 -17.42 12.05
CA ASP A 224 29.44 -16.78 13.27
C ASP A 224 28.48 -15.70 13.77
N ILE A 225 27.84 -14.93 12.86
CA ILE A 225 26.84 -13.93 13.25
C ILE A 225 25.64 -14.60 13.91
N LEU A 226 25.14 -15.69 13.34
CA LEU A 226 24.00 -16.43 13.89
C LEU A 226 24.34 -17.00 15.28
N ILE A 227 25.51 -17.62 15.43
CA ILE A 227 25.96 -18.19 16.71
C ILE A 227 26.11 -17.11 17.77
N ARG A 228 26.71 -15.95 17.43
CA ARG A 228 26.90 -14.83 18.38
C ARG A 228 25.58 -14.24 18.87
N GLU A 229 24.54 -14.29 18.05
CA GLU A 229 23.20 -13.86 18.43
C GLU A 229 22.35 -15.01 19.03
N GLY A 230 23.00 -16.13 19.39
CA GLY A 230 22.38 -17.24 20.10
C GLY A 230 21.48 -18.12 19.24
N ARG A 231 21.62 -18.07 17.92
CA ARG A 231 20.85 -18.87 16.97
C ARG A 231 21.66 -20.04 16.45
N SER A 232 20.97 -21.15 16.20
CA SER A 232 21.58 -22.29 15.52
C SER A 232 21.71 -21.98 14.02
N PRO A 233 22.88 -22.23 13.39
CA PRO A 233 23.04 -22.15 11.93
C PRO A 233 22.06 -23.04 11.16
N ASP A 234 21.60 -24.13 11.78
CA ASP A 234 20.65 -25.09 11.19
C ASP A 234 19.18 -24.63 11.27
N GLN A 235 18.89 -23.52 11.97
CA GLN A 235 17.53 -23.01 12.08
C GLN A 235 17.03 -22.56 10.69
N PRO A 236 15.85 -23.05 10.23
CA PRO A 236 15.33 -22.66 8.93
C PRO A 236 14.94 -21.18 8.94
N TYR A 237 15.35 -20.48 7.88
CA TYR A 237 14.87 -19.15 7.53
C TYR A 237 14.07 -19.20 6.22
N TYR A 238 13.17 -18.24 6.00
CA TYR A 238 12.23 -18.28 4.87
C TYR A 238 12.47 -17.16 3.86
N GLN A 239 12.85 -15.96 4.31
CA GLN A 239 13.28 -14.88 3.41
C GLN A 239 14.80 -14.80 3.41
N THR A 240 15.38 -14.50 4.56
CA THR A 240 16.82 -14.30 4.75
C THR A 240 17.28 -14.80 6.13
N PRO A 241 18.57 -15.06 6.34
CA PRO A 241 19.09 -15.37 7.67
C PRO A 241 18.86 -14.25 8.70
N PHE A 242 18.51 -13.03 8.24
CA PHE A 242 18.26 -11.85 9.07
C PHE A 242 16.76 -11.62 9.36
N ASP A 243 15.91 -12.61 9.13
CA ASP A 243 14.46 -12.51 9.41
C ASP A 243 14.20 -12.11 10.87
N PHE A 244 15.02 -12.58 11.80
CA PHE A 244 14.89 -12.21 13.22
C PHE A 244 15.07 -10.71 13.52
N ILE A 245 15.70 -9.95 12.63
CA ILE A 245 15.94 -8.52 12.84
C ILE A 245 14.69 -7.74 12.45
N SER A 246 14.20 -7.91 11.22
CA SER A 246 13.26 -6.97 10.60
C SER A 246 12.02 -7.62 9.99
N ARG A 247 11.76 -8.89 10.27
CA ARG A 247 10.53 -9.55 9.83
C ARG A 247 9.32 -9.04 10.61
N ASP A 248 8.59 -8.10 10.01
CA ASP A 248 7.36 -7.53 10.56
C ASP A 248 6.22 -7.72 9.56
N GLU A 249 5.43 -8.77 9.77
CA GLU A 249 4.33 -9.15 8.89
C GLU A 249 3.04 -8.43 9.32
N THR A 250 2.59 -7.46 8.52
CA THR A 250 1.37 -6.70 8.80
C THR A 250 0.08 -7.44 8.41
N ALA A 251 -1.07 -7.04 8.96
CA ALA A 251 -2.37 -7.62 8.58
C ALA A 251 -2.64 -7.51 7.07
N LEU A 252 -2.35 -6.34 6.51
CA LEU A 252 -2.50 -6.09 5.08
C LEU A 252 -1.50 -6.93 4.27
N ASN A 253 -0.24 -7.05 4.72
CA ASN A 253 0.74 -7.89 4.03
C ASN A 253 0.33 -9.37 4.05
N LEU A 254 -0.16 -9.89 5.18
CA LEU A 254 -0.65 -11.26 5.28
C LEU A 254 -1.79 -11.54 4.30
N ALA A 255 -2.79 -10.64 4.25
CA ALA A 255 -3.88 -10.74 3.28
C ALA A 255 -3.34 -10.70 1.84
N TRP A 256 -2.46 -9.75 1.54
CA TRP A 256 -1.87 -9.57 0.22
C TRP A 256 -1.08 -10.80 -0.25
N GLN A 257 -0.18 -11.33 0.59
CA GLN A 257 0.59 -12.53 0.27
C GLN A 257 -0.31 -13.75 0.11
N TYR A 258 -1.34 -13.90 0.95
CA TYR A 258 -2.32 -14.98 0.81
C TYR A 258 -3.04 -14.92 -0.54
N TYR A 259 -3.60 -13.77 -0.92
CA TYR A 259 -4.31 -13.63 -2.19
C TYR A 259 -3.39 -13.78 -3.40
N ASN A 260 -2.14 -13.34 -3.32
CA ASN A 260 -1.15 -13.56 -4.37
C ASN A 260 -0.76 -15.03 -4.52
N GLU A 261 -0.64 -15.77 -3.42
CA GLU A 261 -0.41 -17.21 -3.48
C GLU A 261 -1.64 -17.96 -4.01
N LEU A 262 -2.84 -17.55 -3.62
CA LEU A 262 -4.09 -18.10 -4.15
C LEU A 262 -4.23 -17.83 -5.66
N SER A 263 -3.96 -16.60 -6.10
CA SER A 263 -4.05 -16.17 -7.49
C SER A 263 -3.10 -16.97 -8.39
N ARG A 264 -1.88 -17.25 -7.90
CA ARG A 264 -0.92 -18.15 -8.55
C ARG A 264 -1.43 -19.59 -8.66
N LYS A 265 -2.09 -20.11 -7.63
CA LYS A 265 -2.67 -21.48 -7.67
C LYS A 265 -3.81 -21.62 -8.68
N ILE A 266 -4.54 -20.54 -8.96
CA ILE A 266 -5.57 -20.50 -10.01
C ILE A 266 -5.02 -20.04 -11.38
N LEU A 267 -3.69 -20.00 -11.55
CA LEU A 267 -2.99 -19.63 -12.79
C LEU A 267 -3.23 -18.19 -13.26
N PHE A 268 -3.66 -17.29 -12.37
CA PHE A 268 -3.86 -15.87 -12.65
C PHE A 268 -3.02 -15.02 -11.69
N SER A 269 -1.80 -14.64 -12.08
CA SER A 269 -0.90 -13.83 -11.26
C SER A 269 -0.64 -12.47 -11.92
N PRO A 270 -1.61 -11.53 -11.97
CA PRO A 270 -1.39 -10.22 -12.58
C PRO A 270 -0.37 -9.39 -11.79
N PHE A 271 -0.33 -9.58 -10.47
CA PHE A 271 0.56 -8.86 -9.56
C PHE A 271 1.91 -9.57 -9.41
N SER A 272 2.90 -8.79 -8.98
CA SER A 272 4.28 -9.09 -8.57
C SER A 272 4.82 -10.51 -8.79
N ARG A 273 6.02 -10.57 -9.35
CA ARG A 273 6.76 -11.84 -9.51
C ARG A 273 7.16 -12.43 -8.16
N ARG A 274 7.08 -13.75 -8.03
CA ARG A 274 7.60 -14.47 -6.86
C ARG A 274 9.13 -14.41 -6.82
N VAL A 275 9.71 -14.28 -5.63
CA VAL A 275 11.15 -14.49 -5.40
C VAL A 275 11.41 -15.99 -5.34
N LYS A 276 12.29 -16.49 -6.21
CA LYS A 276 12.52 -17.94 -6.37
C LYS A 276 13.71 -18.46 -5.57
N LYS A 277 14.65 -17.58 -5.18
CA LYS A 277 15.86 -17.97 -4.45
C LYS A 277 15.66 -17.80 -2.94
N VAL A 278 16.24 -18.74 -2.19
CA VAL A 278 16.39 -18.67 -0.73
C VAL A 278 17.89 -18.85 -0.43
N PRO A 279 18.55 -17.90 0.25
CA PRO A 279 18.02 -16.61 0.71
C PRO A 279 17.59 -15.70 -0.45
N TRP A 280 16.69 -14.75 -0.17
CA TRP A 280 16.20 -13.80 -1.18
C TRP A 280 17.36 -13.03 -1.83
N ASP A 281 17.21 -12.75 -3.13
CA ASP A 281 18.17 -12.02 -3.94
C ASP A 281 17.67 -10.62 -4.36
N ARG A 282 16.43 -10.28 -4.00
CA ARG A 282 15.84 -8.95 -4.10
C ARG A 282 14.74 -8.74 -3.05
N ASN A 283 14.43 -7.49 -2.76
CA ASN A 283 13.29 -7.13 -1.91
C ASN A 283 12.07 -6.80 -2.79
N PRO A 284 10.97 -7.57 -2.75
CA PRO A 284 9.76 -7.24 -3.50
C PRO A 284 9.21 -5.84 -3.19
N GLY A 285 8.73 -5.13 -4.22
CA GLY A 285 8.23 -3.75 -4.09
C GLY A 285 6.83 -3.64 -3.51
N ASP A 286 6.14 -4.75 -3.34
CA ASP A 286 4.73 -4.86 -2.94
C ASP A 286 4.55 -5.43 -1.53
N ILE A 287 5.57 -5.33 -0.69
CA ILE A 287 5.47 -5.67 0.74
C ILE A 287 4.84 -4.49 1.48
N PHE A 288 3.70 -4.74 2.14
CA PHE A 288 3.01 -3.74 2.94
C PHE A 288 3.65 -3.61 4.34
N LEU A 289 4.59 -2.67 4.46
CA LEU A 289 5.31 -2.39 5.69
C LEU A 289 4.45 -1.67 6.73
N ARG A 290 4.79 -1.83 8.01
CA ARG A 290 4.09 -1.15 9.12
C ARG A 290 4.22 0.37 8.98
N MET A 291 3.07 1.06 9.06
CA MET A 291 2.96 2.50 8.93
C MET A 291 3.14 3.18 10.28
N ASP A 292 3.73 4.38 10.28
CA ASP A 292 3.66 5.26 11.43
C ASP A 292 2.29 5.95 11.46
N PHE A 293 1.68 6.06 12.64
CA PHE A 293 0.29 6.53 12.81
C PHE A 293 0.02 7.91 12.17
N ASP A 294 0.94 8.87 12.28
CA ASP A 294 0.77 10.19 11.68
C ASP A 294 0.80 10.18 10.15
N LEU A 295 1.60 9.30 9.55
CA LEU A 295 1.60 9.11 8.09
C LEU A 295 0.40 8.28 7.62
N GLU A 296 -0.07 7.34 8.44
CA GLU A 296 -1.31 6.60 8.21
C GLU A 296 -2.51 7.55 8.13
N LEU A 297 -2.62 8.53 9.04
CA LEU A 297 -3.68 9.55 9.00
C LEU A 297 -3.66 10.37 7.69
N VAL A 298 -2.47 10.69 7.18
CA VAL A 298 -2.33 11.34 5.87
C VAL A 298 -2.88 10.43 4.76
N GLY A 299 -2.54 9.13 4.80
CA GLY A 299 -3.09 8.13 3.88
C GLY A 299 -4.61 8.04 3.92
N VAL A 300 -5.17 7.93 5.12
CA VAL A 300 -6.62 7.90 5.34
C VAL A 300 -7.29 9.15 4.78
N ALA A 301 -6.69 10.34 4.94
CA ALA A 301 -7.21 11.57 4.36
C ALA A 301 -7.25 11.53 2.82
N PHE A 302 -6.18 11.08 2.17
CA PHE A 302 -6.17 10.91 0.71
C PHE A 302 -7.18 9.86 0.23
N ILE A 303 -7.29 8.72 0.92
CA ILE A 303 -8.26 7.66 0.60
C ILE A 303 -9.70 8.16 0.79
N PHE A 304 -9.95 8.96 1.83
CA PHE A 304 -11.23 9.59 2.06
C PHE A 304 -11.59 10.53 0.92
N VAL A 305 -10.69 11.43 0.52
CA VAL A 305 -10.94 12.35 -0.60
C VAL A 305 -11.16 11.57 -1.89
N PHE A 306 -10.31 10.59 -2.20
CA PHE A 306 -10.46 9.68 -3.34
C PHE A 306 -11.86 9.03 -3.38
N SER A 307 -12.32 8.51 -2.25
CA SER A 307 -13.61 7.83 -2.18
C SER A 307 -14.79 8.80 -2.23
N ALA A 308 -14.63 10.00 -1.64
CA ALA A 308 -15.66 11.04 -1.62
C ALA A 308 -15.92 11.66 -3.00
N VAL A 309 -14.95 11.66 -3.91
CA VAL A 309 -15.12 12.14 -5.29
C VAL A 309 -16.30 11.44 -5.98
N PHE A 310 -16.49 10.14 -5.79
CA PHE A 310 -17.60 9.40 -6.41
C PHE A 310 -18.99 9.86 -5.94
N LEU A 311 -19.09 10.49 -4.76
CA LEU A 311 -20.33 11.12 -4.29
C LEU A 311 -20.64 12.43 -5.03
N GLY A 312 -19.66 13.04 -5.70
CA GLY A 312 -19.87 14.24 -6.52
C GLY A 312 -20.89 14.03 -7.65
N ALA A 313 -21.01 12.80 -8.16
CA ALA A 313 -22.00 12.42 -9.16
C ALA A 313 -23.40 12.13 -8.60
N TRP A 314 -23.68 12.45 -7.32
CA TRP A 314 -24.98 12.13 -6.69
C TRP A 314 -26.19 12.69 -7.44
N ASN A 315 -26.02 13.89 -8.01
CA ASN A 315 -27.05 14.63 -8.74
C ASN A 315 -26.85 14.61 -10.26
N PHE A 316 -25.99 13.72 -10.78
CA PHE A 316 -25.81 13.61 -12.22
C PHE A 316 -27.03 13.00 -12.90
N SER A 317 -27.22 13.39 -14.15
CA SER A 317 -28.24 12.83 -15.03
C SER A 317 -27.71 11.51 -15.62
N PHE A 318 -28.26 10.39 -15.17
CA PHE A 318 -27.96 9.08 -15.74
C PHE A 318 -29.04 8.68 -16.77
N PRO A 319 -28.68 7.88 -17.78
CA PRO A 319 -29.64 7.42 -18.79
C PRO A 319 -30.79 6.58 -18.22
N SER A 320 -30.57 5.88 -17.10
CA SER A 320 -31.60 5.11 -16.38
C SER A 320 -31.56 5.35 -14.86
N THR A 321 -32.70 5.11 -14.21
CA THR A 321 -32.79 5.16 -12.74
C THR A 321 -31.98 4.05 -12.08
N VAL A 322 -31.83 2.90 -12.74
CA VAL A 322 -31.06 1.76 -12.26
C VAL A 322 -29.58 2.11 -12.22
N GLU A 323 -29.01 2.63 -13.31
CA GLU A 323 -27.60 3.07 -13.36
C GLU A 323 -27.31 4.10 -12.27
N ARG A 324 -28.20 5.10 -12.10
CA ARG A 324 -28.08 6.10 -11.03
C ARG A 324 -28.06 5.48 -9.64
N ASP A 325 -29.00 4.59 -9.35
CA ASP A 325 -29.16 4.04 -8.01
C ASP A 325 -28.01 3.08 -7.69
N PHE A 326 -27.53 2.30 -8.66
CA PHE A 326 -26.31 1.50 -8.53
C PHE A 326 -25.06 2.36 -8.33
N TRP A 327 -24.92 3.47 -9.06
CA TRP A 327 -23.83 4.42 -8.85
C TRP A 327 -23.82 4.95 -7.41
N ARG A 328 -24.97 5.38 -6.90
CA ARG A 328 -25.09 5.87 -5.51
C ARG A 328 -24.68 4.81 -4.49
N VAL A 329 -25.14 3.57 -4.67
CA VAL A 329 -24.75 2.44 -3.81
C VAL A 329 -23.24 2.18 -3.90
N ALA A 330 -22.67 2.16 -5.11
CA ALA A 330 -21.25 1.98 -5.33
C ALA A 330 -20.42 3.09 -4.67
N SER A 331 -20.80 4.36 -4.82
CA SER A 331 -20.09 5.50 -4.21
C SER A 331 -20.12 5.44 -2.68
N VAL A 332 -21.27 5.11 -2.08
CA VAL A 332 -21.39 4.93 -0.63
C VAL A 332 -20.54 3.74 -0.17
N TYR A 333 -20.57 2.64 -0.91
CA TYR A 333 -19.74 1.48 -0.61
C TYR A 333 -18.24 1.81 -0.67
N MET A 334 -17.77 2.51 -1.70
CA MET A 334 -16.35 2.88 -1.83
C MET A 334 -15.88 3.73 -0.65
N LEU A 335 -16.70 4.70 -0.22
CA LEU A 335 -16.41 5.51 0.97
C LEU A 335 -16.40 4.67 2.26
N ALA A 336 -17.39 3.78 2.42
CA ALA A 336 -17.46 2.88 3.56
C ALA A 336 -16.25 1.93 3.59
N TYR A 337 -15.87 1.34 2.46
CA TYR A 337 -14.72 0.45 2.34
C TYR A 337 -13.41 1.17 2.69
N GLY A 338 -13.20 2.40 2.20
CA GLY A 338 -12.00 3.19 2.52
C GLY A 338 -11.83 3.42 4.02
N MET A 339 -12.93 3.70 4.74
CA MET A 339 -12.89 3.96 6.19
C MET A 339 -12.88 2.67 7.03
N PHE A 340 -13.84 1.77 6.78
CA PHE A 340 -13.99 0.54 7.57
C PHE A 340 -12.93 -0.51 7.24
N GLY A 341 -12.44 -0.54 5.99
CA GLY A 341 -11.35 -1.42 5.59
C GLY A 341 -10.04 -1.07 6.31
N ALA A 342 -9.71 0.23 6.39
CA ALA A 342 -8.55 0.69 7.16
C ALA A 342 -8.69 0.32 8.65
N LEU A 343 -9.84 0.62 9.25
CA LEU A 343 -10.13 0.25 10.64
C LEU A 343 -10.05 -1.27 10.88
N TRP A 344 -10.58 -2.08 9.96
CA TRP A 344 -10.52 -3.54 10.03
C TRP A 344 -9.08 -4.05 10.03
N MET A 345 -8.24 -3.52 9.12
CA MET A 345 -6.82 -3.89 9.06
C MET A 345 -6.08 -3.50 10.34
N GLU A 346 -6.34 -2.30 10.89
CA GLU A 346 -5.76 -1.85 12.16
C GLU A 346 -6.18 -2.72 13.35
N LEU A 347 -7.46 -3.09 13.44
CA LEU A 347 -7.94 -4.01 14.47
C LEU A 347 -7.25 -5.39 14.35
N CYS A 348 -7.10 -5.90 13.13
CA CYS A 348 -6.41 -7.16 12.91
C CYS A 348 -4.93 -7.09 13.27
N MET A 349 -4.29 -5.98 12.93
CA MET A 349 -2.88 -5.72 13.19
C MET A 349 -2.56 -5.68 14.68
N TRP A 350 -3.35 -4.96 15.47
CA TRP A 350 -3.04 -4.72 16.89
C TRP A 350 -3.69 -5.68 17.87
N ILE A 351 -4.68 -6.47 17.44
CA ILE A 351 -5.47 -7.32 18.34
C ILE A 351 -5.34 -8.78 17.93
N PHE A 352 -5.75 -9.14 16.72
CA PHE A 352 -5.94 -10.55 16.36
C PHE A 352 -4.65 -11.27 15.98
N ILE A 353 -3.75 -10.62 15.23
CA ILE A 353 -2.52 -11.24 14.74
C ILE A 353 -1.50 -11.48 15.87
N PRO A 354 -1.15 -10.50 16.72
CA PRO A 354 -0.15 -10.72 17.77
C PRO A 354 -0.57 -11.78 18.77
N GLN A 355 -1.85 -11.78 19.18
CA GLN A 355 -2.39 -12.80 20.08
C GLN A 355 -2.26 -14.21 19.53
N TYR A 356 -2.40 -14.36 18.22
CA TYR A 356 -2.30 -15.63 17.55
C TYR A 356 -0.85 -16.07 17.34
N ARG A 357 0.04 -15.16 16.95
CA ARG A 357 1.49 -15.48 16.85
C ARG A 357 2.06 -15.94 18.19
N LEU A 358 1.69 -15.25 19.28
CA LEU A 358 2.06 -15.66 20.63
C LEU A 358 1.49 -17.03 20.98
N ALA A 359 0.25 -17.33 20.58
CA ALA A 359 -0.38 -18.64 20.82
C ALA A 359 0.32 -19.77 20.05
N GLU A 360 0.94 -19.49 18.91
CA GLU A 360 1.72 -20.45 18.12
C GLU A 360 3.21 -20.51 18.52
N GLY A 361 3.65 -19.70 19.48
CA GLY A 361 5.04 -19.67 19.92
C GLY A 361 6.00 -19.08 18.88
N LEU A 362 5.50 -18.24 17.97
CA LEU A 362 6.34 -17.57 16.98
C LEU A 362 7.17 -16.47 17.63
N GLU A 363 8.46 -16.48 17.34
CA GLU A 363 9.39 -15.46 17.82
C GLU A 363 9.15 -14.14 17.06
N LEU A 364 8.99 -13.04 17.80
CA LEU A 364 8.83 -11.70 17.24
C LEU A 364 10.20 -11.16 16.84
N SER A 365 10.30 -10.51 15.67
CA SER A 365 11.54 -9.85 15.26
C SER A 365 11.88 -8.66 16.16
N LEU A 366 13.15 -8.26 16.18
CA LEU A 366 13.59 -7.10 16.98
C LEU A 366 12.84 -5.81 16.61
N VAL A 367 12.56 -5.63 15.32
CA VAL A 367 11.76 -4.49 14.83
C VAL A 367 10.31 -4.58 15.29
N GLU A 368 9.68 -5.76 15.20
CA GLU A 368 8.31 -5.96 15.67
C GLU A 368 8.20 -5.66 17.18
N GLN A 369 9.17 -6.12 17.98
CA GLN A 369 9.25 -5.84 19.41
C GLN A 369 9.40 -4.33 19.71
N ASP A 370 10.29 -3.61 19.00
CA ASP A 370 10.46 -2.15 19.16
C ASP A 370 9.17 -1.40 18.84
N LEU A 371 8.48 -1.80 17.78
CA LEU A 371 7.24 -1.14 17.33
C LEU A 371 6.07 -1.45 18.26
N ASP A 372 6.03 -2.65 18.83
CA ASP A 372 5.04 -3.03 19.83
C ASP A 372 5.21 -2.28 21.16
N GLN A 373 6.39 -1.71 21.44
CA GLN A 373 6.56 -0.84 22.62
C GLN A 373 6.02 0.58 22.39
N ARG A 374 5.93 1.04 21.15
CA ARG A 374 5.45 2.41 20.84
C ARG A 374 3.96 2.56 21.14
N PRO A 375 3.52 3.69 21.71
CA PRO A 375 2.11 3.91 21.98
C PRO A 375 1.33 4.00 20.68
N HIS A 376 0.25 3.23 20.56
CA HIS A 376 -0.67 3.28 19.42
C HIS A 376 -2.10 3.56 19.89
N PRO A 377 -2.83 4.53 19.34
CA PRO A 377 -4.17 4.91 19.82
C PRO A 377 -5.17 3.76 19.85
N VAL A 378 -5.26 2.98 18.77
CA VAL A 378 -6.20 1.83 18.65
C VAL A 378 -5.87 0.76 19.70
N ARG A 379 -4.58 0.45 19.87
CA ARG A 379 -4.11 -0.52 20.85
C ARG A 379 -4.37 -0.06 22.29
N ASN A 380 -4.04 1.19 22.59
CA ASN A 380 -4.24 1.78 23.91
C ASN A 380 -5.73 1.84 24.26
N TRP A 381 -6.58 2.22 23.31
CA TRP A 381 -8.02 2.16 23.46
C TRP A 381 -8.49 0.72 23.73
N HIS A 382 -8.00 -0.26 22.96
CA HIS A 382 -8.35 -1.67 23.15
C HIS A 382 -7.97 -2.18 24.54
N TYR A 383 -6.75 -1.91 25.03
CA TYR A 383 -6.33 -2.32 26.37
C TYR A 383 -7.15 -1.62 27.46
N ARG A 384 -7.43 -0.32 27.32
CA ARG A 384 -8.33 0.41 28.24
C ARG A 384 -9.72 -0.21 28.26
N PHE A 385 -10.26 -0.53 27.09
CA PHE A 385 -11.56 -1.18 26.95
C PHE A 385 -11.57 -2.58 27.57
N GLN A 386 -10.54 -3.39 27.33
CA GLN A 386 -10.41 -4.70 27.97
C GLN A 386 -10.32 -4.60 29.49
N ASN A 387 -9.53 -3.66 30.02
CA ASN A 387 -9.38 -3.45 31.45
C ASN A 387 -10.69 -2.96 32.08
N TRP A 388 -11.39 -2.04 31.42
CA TRP A 388 -12.73 -1.60 31.82
C TRP A 388 -13.74 -2.76 31.80
N ARG A 389 -13.71 -3.61 30.76
CA ARG A 389 -14.56 -4.80 30.68
C ARG A 389 -14.25 -5.75 31.83
N ARG A 390 -12.98 -6.07 32.07
CA ARG A 390 -12.56 -6.95 33.18
C ARG A 390 -12.99 -6.41 34.53
N SER A 391 -12.81 -5.11 34.80
CA SER A 391 -13.22 -4.50 36.08
C SER A 391 -14.73 -4.47 36.26
N ARG A 392 -15.50 -4.27 35.19
CA ARG A 392 -16.98 -4.34 35.23
C ARG A 392 -17.49 -5.76 35.47
N PHE A 393 -16.93 -6.75 34.80
CA PHE A 393 -17.37 -8.14 34.93
C PHE A 393 -16.79 -8.88 36.14
N SER A 394 -15.62 -8.49 36.67
CA SER A 394 -15.14 -9.01 37.97
C SER A 394 -15.98 -8.47 39.13
N LYS A 395 -16.54 -7.26 39.01
CA LYS A 395 -17.47 -6.70 40.01
C LYS A 395 -18.84 -7.38 40.01
N ILE A 396 -19.24 -8.02 38.89
CA ILE A 396 -20.48 -8.80 38.76
C ILE A 396 -20.27 -10.25 39.24
N ARG A 397 -19.05 -10.78 39.11
CA ARG A 397 -18.68 -12.13 39.54
C ARG A 397 -17.91 -12.03 40.84
N GLY A 398 -18.64 -11.87 41.95
CA GLY A 398 -18.09 -11.68 43.28
C GLY A 398 -16.90 -12.61 43.60
N THR A 399 -15.86 -12.00 44.18
CA THR A 399 -14.76 -12.62 44.94
C THR A 399 -14.53 -14.11 44.66
N ARG A 400 -13.64 -14.40 43.70
CA ARG A 400 -12.85 -15.62 43.71
C ARG A 400 -11.42 -15.26 43.31
N ASP A 401 -10.61 -15.15 44.35
CA ASP A 401 -9.15 -15.13 44.43
C ASP A 401 -8.38 -14.75 43.17
N SER A 402 -7.90 -13.51 43.20
CA SER A 402 -6.78 -13.02 42.42
C SER A 402 -5.50 -13.60 43.02
N ASP A 403 -4.84 -14.52 42.32
CA ASP A 403 -3.39 -14.69 42.35
C ASP A 403 -2.98 -15.51 41.12
N GLY A 404 -2.28 -14.86 40.19
CA GLY A 404 -1.85 -15.46 38.93
C GLY A 404 -1.60 -14.44 37.83
N GLU A 405 -0.58 -13.59 38.01
CA GLU A 405 0.06 -12.89 36.90
C GLU A 405 0.77 -13.91 36.00
N GLY A 406 0.09 -14.30 34.93
CA GLY A 406 0.65 -15.04 33.81
C GLY A 406 -0.16 -14.72 32.58
N LEU A 407 0.51 -14.31 31.50
CA LEU A 407 -0.08 -14.14 30.17
C LEU A 407 -1.01 -15.33 29.89
N THR A 408 -2.31 -15.03 29.88
CA THR A 408 -3.44 -15.95 29.91
C THR A 408 -3.23 -17.20 29.05
N SER A 409 -3.24 -18.38 29.68
CA SER A 409 -3.59 -19.62 28.99
C SER A 409 -5.01 -19.46 28.44
N GLN A 410 -5.14 -19.39 27.12
CA GLN A 410 -6.46 -19.31 26.49
C GLN A 410 -7.17 -20.64 26.74
N GLN A 411 -8.35 -20.59 27.39
CA GLN A 411 -9.27 -21.72 27.40
C GLN A 411 -9.53 -22.17 25.95
N PRO A 412 -9.61 -23.49 25.68
CA PRO A 412 -9.85 -23.99 24.33
C PRO A 412 -11.17 -23.42 23.81
N LYS A 413 -11.08 -22.61 22.75
CA LYS A 413 -12.26 -22.06 22.05
C LYS A 413 -13.08 -23.25 21.54
N LYS A 414 -14.39 -23.26 21.78
CA LYS A 414 -15.31 -24.32 21.32
C LYS A 414 -16.18 -23.83 20.16
N GLY A 415 -16.58 -24.72 19.27
CA GLY A 415 -17.53 -24.45 18.18
C GLY A 415 -16.97 -23.51 17.10
N ILE A 416 -17.81 -22.57 16.62
CA ILE A 416 -17.49 -21.65 15.52
C ILE A 416 -16.22 -20.82 15.81
N PHE A 417 -15.99 -20.40 17.06
CA PHE A 417 -14.79 -19.66 17.43
C PHE A 417 -13.51 -20.47 17.26
N ALA A 418 -13.55 -21.79 17.46
CA ALA A 418 -12.43 -22.68 17.22
C ALA A 418 -12.10 -22.75 15.72
N PHE A 419 -13.14 -22.85 14.90
CA PHE A 419 -13.02 -22.86 13.44
C PHE A 419 -12.46 -21.53 12.92
N LEU A 420 -12.99 -20.40 13.36
CA LEU A 420 -12.53 -19.07 12.95
C LEU A 420 -11.09 -18.78 13.39
N SER A 421 -10.65 -19.35 14.51
CA SER A 421 -9.25 -19.23 14.97
C SER A 421 -8.27 -20.19 14.30
N ARG A 422 -8.76 -21.14 13.49
CA ARG A 422 -7.88 -22.06 12.77
C ARG A 422 -7.03 -21.28 11.79
N SER A 423 -5.76 -21.64 11.67
CA SER A 423 -4.86 -21.08 10.68
C SER A 423 -4.74 -21.96 9.44
N TYR A 424 -4.67 -21.30 8.29
CA TYR A 424 -4.27 -21.91 7.04
C TYR A 424 -3.06 -21.16 6.48
N ASN A 425 -2.06 -21.95 6.11
CA ASN A 425 -0.89 -21.47 5.42
C ASN A 425 -0.83 -22.10 4.04
N ILE A 426 -0.79 -21.26 3.01
CA ILE A 426 -0.69 -21.67 1.61
C ILE A 426 0.63 -21.23 0.97
N SER A 427 1.52 -20.64 1.76
CA SER A 427 2.82 -20.13 1.30
C SER A 427 3.73 -21.26 0.82
N GLN A 428 4.61 -20.93 -0.12
CA GLN A 428 5.64 -21.86 -0.56
C GLN A 428 6.65 -22.09 0.57
N GLY A 429 6.86 -23.35 0.95
CA GLY A 429 7.75 -23.70 2.06
C GLY A 429 7.08 -23.72 3.43
N ASN A 430 5.75 -23.52 3.51
CA ASN A 430 4.97 -23.54 4.76
C ASN A 430 5.53 -22.59 5.83
N ASP A 431 5.82 -21.35 5.42
CA ASP A 431 6.38 -20.32 6.30
C ASP A 431 5.43 -19.96 7.43
N PRO A 432 5.75 -20.27 8.70
CA PRO A 432 4.82 -20.16 9.80
C PRO A 432 4.40 -18.72 10.09
N HIS A 433 5.20 -17.71 9.72
CA HIS A 433 4.82 -16.31 9.88
C HIS A 433 3.72 -15.86 8.90
N LEU A 434 3.49 -16.62 7.82
CA LEU A 434 2.44 -16.37 6.82
C LEU A 434 1.16 -17.19 7.08
N GLY A 435 1.01 -17.79 8.26
CA GLY A 435 -0.23 -18.43 8.69
C GLY A 435 -1.35 -17.40 8.87
N VAL A 436 -2.52 -17.67 8.28
CA VAL A 436 -3.65 -16.74 8.31
C VAL A 436 -4.89 -17.40 8.90
N GLN A 437 -5.52 -16.71 9.85
CA GLN A 437 -6.75 -17.19 10.51
C GLN A 437 -7.95 -17.20 9.56
N VAL A 438 -8.77 -18.26 9.63
CA VAL A 438 -9.99 -18.42 8.80
C VAL A 438 -10.95 -17.25 8.98
N GLY A 439 -11.19 -16.79 10.21
CA GLY A 439 -12.11 -15.68 10.44
C GLY A 439 -11.64 -14.38 9.81
N PHE A 440 -10.34 -14.11 9.87
CA PHE A 440 -9.73 -12.98 9.17
C PHE A 440 -9.90 -13.11 7.65
N LEU A 441 -9.68 -14.29 7.10
CA LEU A 441 -9.85 -14.54 5.67
C LEU A 441 -11.28 -14.37 5.20
N ILE A 442 -12.27 -14.90 5.92
CA ILE A 442 -13.69 -14.81 5.53
C ILE A 442 -14.13 -13.35 5.44
N VAL A 443 -13.88 -12.57 6.51
CA VAL A 443 -14.30 -11.16 6.56
C VAL A 443 -13.54 -10.34 5.53
N THR A 444 -12.21 -10.48 5.46
CA THR A 444 -11.39 -9.75 4.49
C THR A 444 -11.75 -10.13 3.05
N SER A 445 -12.02 -11.41 2.75
CA SER A 445 -12.41 -11.85 1.41
C SER A 445 -13.75 -11.27 1.00
N PHE A 446 -14.73 -11.23 1.90
CA PHE A 446 -16.03 -10.62 1.62
C PHE A 446 -15.90 -9.12 1.31
N LEU A 447 -15.11 -8.39 2.12
CA LEU A 447 -14.85 -6.97 1.89
C LEU A 447 -14.13 -6.75 0.56
N CYS A 448 -13.05 -7.47 0.28
CA CYS A 448 -12.29 -7.32 -0.97
C CYS A 448 -13.10 -7.73 -2.21
N ALA A 449 -13.88 -8.81 -2.14
CA ALA A 449 -14.72 -9.25 -3.26
C ALA A 449 -15.80 -8.21 -3.58
N SER A 450 -16.47 -7.69 -2.54
CA SER A 450 -17.47 -6.63 -2.70
C SER A 450 -16.84 -5.38 -3.30
N TYR A 451 -15.65 -4.99 -2.84
CA TYR A 451 -14.86 -3.90 -3.43
C TYR A 451 -14.61 -4.10 -4.92
N CYS A 452 -14.11 -5.27 -5.33
CA CYS A 452 -13.86 -5.56 -6.74
C CYS A 452 -15.14 -5.44 -7.58
N VAL A 453 -16.30 -5.92 -7.08
CA VAL A 453 -17.58 -5.82 -7.78
C VAL A 453 -17.98 -4.36 -8.02
N PHE A 454 -17.98 -3.53 -6.96
CA PHE A 454 -18.34 -2.12 -7.10
C PHE A 454 -17.33 -1.33 -7.94
N ARG A 455 -16.05 -1.68 -7.86
CA ARG A 455 -15.00 -1.05 -8.66
C ARG A 455 -15.13 -1.36 -10.16
N VAL A 456 -15.39 -2.62 -10.49
CA VAL A 456 -15.67 -3.04 -11.88
C VAL A 456 -16.93 -2.34 -12.39
N PHE A 457 -17.98 -2.24 -11.57
CA PHE A 457 -19.18 -1.50 -11.94
C PHE A 457 -18.86 -0.02 -12.27
N ILE A 458 -18.11 0.69 -11.42
CA ILE A 458 -17.73 2.10 -11.70
C ILE A 458 -17.01 2.21 -13.05
N PHE A 459 -16.01 1.35 -13.30
CA PHE A 459 -15.31 1.38 -14.57
C PHE A 459 -16.21 1.07 -15.77
N VAL A 460 -17.15 0.15 -15.64
CA VAL A 460 -18.10 -0.15 -16.72
C VAL A 460 -19.03 1.04 -16.95
N GLU A 461 -19.55 1.66 -15.89
CA GLU A 461 -20.43 2.82 -15.95
C GLU A 461 -19.71 4.05 -16.55
N ASP A 462 -18.42 4.21 -16.31
CA ASP A 462 -17.60 5.27 -16.91
C ASP A 462 -17.63 5.23 -18.46
N PHE A 463 -17.78 4.05 -19.07
CA PHE A 463 -17.94 3.91 -20.51
C PHE A 463 -19.40 3.93 -20.95
N ILE A 464 -20.28 3.20 -20.25
CA ILE A 464 -21.69 3.08 -20.63
C ILE A 464 -22.38 4.45 -20.55
N GLY A 465 -22.07 5.26 -19.53
CA GLY A 465 -22.66 6.59 -19.34
C GLY A 465 -22.41 7.54 -20.51
N LEU A 466 -21.34 7.35 -21.28
CA LEU A 466 -21.00 8.19 -22.44
C LEU A 466 -21.97 8.03 -23.61
N ARG A 467 -22.83 7.00 -23.61
CA ARG A 467 -23.82 6.76 -24.67
C ARG A 467 -24.91 7.82 -24.73
N ALA A 468 -25.15 8.53 -23.63
CA ALA A 468 -26.20 9.53 -23.50
C ALA A 468 -25.79 10.54 -22.43
N LEU A 469 -25.28 11.70 -22.86
CA LEU A 469 -24.83 12.78 -22.00
C LEU A 469 -25.63 14.07 -22.27
N PRO A 470 -25.81 14.95 -21.27
CA PRO A 470 -26.32 16.30 -21.50
C PRO A 470 -25.46 17.06 -22.51
N GLN A 471 -26.06 17.90 -23.34
CA GLN A 471 -25.33 18.68 -24.36
C GLN A 471 -24.17 19.51 -23.78
N SER A 472 -24.31 20.02 -22.54
CA SER A 472 -23.26 20.79 -21.85
C SER A 472 -22.00 19.96 -21.54
N ALA A 473 -22.05 18.63 -21.63
CA ALA A 473 -20.87 17.77 -21.51
C ALA A 473 -19.85 18.02 -22.64
N TYR A 474 -20.33 18.45 -23.81
CA TYR A 474 -19.49 18.65 -25.00
C TYR A 474 -19.03 20.10 -25.20
N GLN A 475 -19.45 21.02 -24.32
CA GLN A 475 -18.99 22.40 -24.30
C GLN A 475 -17.58 22.49 -23.70
N THR A 476 -16.74 23.35 -24.27
CA THR A 476 -15.39 23.65 -23.76
C THR A 476 -15.44 24.70 -22.65
N VAL A 477 -14.46 24.69 -21.75
CA VAL A 477 -14.34 25.70 -20.69
C VAL A 477 -14.05 27.06 -21.32
N GLU A 478 -14.86 28.07 -20.99
CA GLU A 478 -14.64 29.44 -21.43
C GLU A 478 -13.62 30.13 -20.51
N TRP A 479 -12.33 29.98 -20.80
CA TRP A 479 -11.26 30.54 -19.95
C TRP A 479 -11.30 32.06 -19.81
N ALA A 480 -11.92 32.76 -20.77
CA ALA A 480 -12.10 34.21 -20.72
C ALA A 480 -12.88 34.65 -19.47
N GLU A 481 -13.87 33.90 -19.01
CA GLU A 481 -14.66 34.25 -17.81
C GLU A 481 -13.84 34.23 -16.51
N PHE A 482 -12.74 33.47 -16.47
CA PHE A 482 -11.86 33.37 -15.30
C PHE A 482 -10.76 34.43 -15.28
N ILE A 483 -10.44 35.04 -16.43
CA ILE A 483 -9.40 36.05 -16.55
C ILE A 483 -10.10 37.41 -16.50
N PRO A 484 -9.98 38.18 -15.39
CA PRO A 484 -10.59 39.50 -15.31
C PRO A 484 -10.10 40.36 -16.48
N HIS A 485 -11.04 40.80 -17.31
CA HIS A 485 -10.77 41.64 -18.47
C HIS A 485 -10.25 43.00 -17.97
N ILE A 486 -9.10 43.44 -18.48
CA ILE A 486 -8.54 44.79 -18.21
C ILE A 486 -9.15 45.78 -19.19
#